data_AF-A0A2K1Q458-F1
#
_entry.id   AF-A0A2K1Q458-F1
#
_cell.length_a   1.000
_cell.length_b   1.000
_cell.length_c   1.000
_cell.angle_alpha   90.00
_cell.angle_beta   90.00
_cell.angle_gamma   90.00
#
_symmetry.space_group_name_H-M   'P 1'
#
loop_
_entity.id
_entity.type
_entity.pdbx_description
1 polymer ?
#
loop_
_entity_poly.entity_id
_entity_poly.type
_entity_poly.pdbx_seq_one_letter_code
_entity_poly.pdbx_strand_id
1 'polypeptide(L)'
;MMRRSAITGFALPLVLWLIAIMTTAIALLAMSASNRHLQSSTLGDRVAAEAAARAGINYAVARMDARLGAQRWLPDGQPRKWDYDGYELTIVIRDEWGKFDLNAGDPDVLRALMQLDDMPPDEMSAVIEGLGVMRTARLSRQEGMNDAGDMPTHLFTVASLSQLRGVSPEILARLAPELTVYSGRSLPDMGLADARMRTALMASGKAVGTPVGIATGSGLYDIDVTAIRPGKPPGRVWVVLQQMPRYDGGIEIKWLAWGHGVWQ
;
A
#
# COMPACT_ATOMS: atom_id res chain seq x y z
N MET A 1 -11.28 77.32 -46.61
CA MET A 1 -10.56 76.03 -46.54
C MET A 1 -11.17 75.17 -45.43
N MET A 2 -12.02 74.19 -45.77
CA MET A 2 -12.51 73.20 -44.80
C MET A 2 -11.86 71.85 -45.12
N ARG A 3 -10.98 71.38 -44.23
CA ARG A 3 -10.41 70.03 -44.27
C ARG A 3 -11.54 69.03 -44.01
N ARG A 4 -11.82 68.14 -44.98
CA ARG A 4 -12.66 66.95 -44.73
C ARG A 4 -11.85 65.95 -43.91
N SER A 5 -12.27 65.74 -42.67
CA SER A 5 -11.75 64.64 -41.83
C SER A 5 -12.30 63.32 -42.38
N ALA A 6 -11.44 62.52 -42.99
CA ALA A 6 -11.79 61.15 -43.36
C ALA A 6 -11.92 60.34 -42.06
N ILE A 7 -13.15 60.03 -41.66
CA ILE A 7 -13.42 59.05 -40.61
C ILE A 7 -12.93 57.71 -41.14
N THR A 8 -11.77 57.27 -40.66
CA THR A 8 -11.17 56.01 -41.05
C THR A 8 -12.00 54.89 -40.40
N GLY A 9 -12.54 53.99 -41.23
CA GLY A 9 -13.46 52.94 -40.80
C GLY A 9 -12.83 51.94 -39.84
N PHE A 10 -12.95 52.20 -38.53
CA PHE A 10 -12.45 51.34 -37.46
C PHE A 10 -13.33 50.10 -37.19
N ALA A 11 -14.49 50.01 -37.86
CA ALA A 11 -15.46 48.93 -37.66
C ALA A 11 -14.94 47.55 -38.11
N LEU A 12 -14.22 47.49 -39.23
CA LEU A 12 -13.82 46.21 -39.84
C LEU A 12 -12.72 45.49 -39.02
N PRO A 13 -11.66 46.18 -38.53
CA PRO A 13 -10.70 45.58 -37.60
C PRO A 13 -11.33 45.11 -36.29
N LEU A 14 -12.31 45.87 -35.75
CA LEU A 14 -13.00 45.52 -34.50
C LEU A 14 -13.83 44.24 -34.64
N VAL A 15 -14.55 44.08 -35.75
CA VAL A 15 -15.33 42.87 -36.05
C VAL A 15 -14.42 41.66 -36.23
N LEU A 16 -13.31 41.81 -36.96
CA LEU A 16 -12.33 40.74 -37.13
C LEU A 16 -11.72 40.32 -35.78
N TRP A 17 -11.45 41.28 -34.90
CA TRP A 17 -10.94 40.99 -33.57
C TRP A 17 -11.97 40.27 -32.68
N LEU A 18 -13.25 40.67 -32.76
CA LEU A 18 -14.33 40.02 -32.02
C LEU A 18 -14.57 38.58 -32.52
N ILE A 19 -14.52 38.36 -33.84
CA ILE A 19 -14.59 37.01 -34.43
C ILE A 19 -13.39 36.17 -33.98
N ALA A 20 -12.17 36.73 -33.95
CA ALA A 20 -10.98 36.03 -33.48
C ALA A 20 -11.11 35.59 -32.01
N ILE A 21 -11.63 36.48 -31.14
CA ILE A 21 -11.88 36.14 -29.73
C ILE A 21 -12.94 35.06 -29.61
N MET A 22 -14.07 35.19 -30.32
CA MET A 22 -15.13 34.19 -30.29
C MET A 22 -14.62 32.82 -30.78
N THR A 23 -13.87 32.79 -31.88
CA THR A 23 -13.32 31.55 -32.44
C THR A 23 -12.34 30.90 -31.47
N THR A 24 -11.49 31.71 -30.82
CA THR A 24 -10.54 31.22 -29.79
C THR A 24 -11.29 30.66 -28.58
N ALA A 25 -12.33 31.34 -28.11
CA ALA A 25 -13.16 30.86 -27.00
C ALA A 25 -13.86 29.53 -27.35
N ILE A 26 -14.42 29.42 -28.55
CA ILE A 26 -15.05 28.19 -29.04
C ILE A 26 -14.04 27.05 -29.14
N ALA A 27 -12.83 27.31 -29.66
CA ALA A 27 -11.77 26.30 -29.76
C ALA A 27 -11.33 25.79 -28.39
N LEU A 28 -11.14 26.69 -27.41
CA LEU A 28 -10.82 26.34 -26.03
C LEU A 28 -11.91 25.50 -25.38
N LEU A 29 -13.19 25.86 -25.58
CA LEU A 29 -14.33 25.11 -25.05
C LEU A 29 -14.46 23.74 -25.72
N ALA A 30 -14.24 23.62 -27.02
CA ALA A 30 -14.25 22.36 -27.76
C ALA A 30 -13.12 21.41 -27.31
N MET A 31 -11.90 21.94 -27.08
CA MET A 31 -10.80 21.18 -26.50
C MET A 31 -11.14 20.70 -25.08
N SER A 32 -11.75 21.56 -24.26
CA SER A 32 -12.19 21.22 -22.89
C SER A 32 -13.28 20.14 -22.89
N ALA A 33 -14.26 20.23 -23.78
CA ALA A 33 -15.35 19.25 -23.91
C ALA A 33 -14.85 17.88 -24.38
N SER A 34 -13.93 17.86 -25.35
CA SER A 34 -13.26 16.64 -25.82
C SER A 34 -12.52 15.91 -24.70
N ASN A 35 -11.83 16.66 -23.83
CA ASN A 35 -11.12 16.11 -22.68
C ASN A 35 -12.04 15.50 -21.61
N ARG A 36 -13.29 15.96 -21.49
CA ARG A 36 -14.25 15.41 -20.50
C ARG A 36 -14.77 14.03 -20.88
N HIS A 37 -14.79 13.68 -22.17
CA HIS A 37 -15.27 12.36 -22.62
C HIS A 37 -14.24 11.24 -22.33
N LEU A 38 -12.94 11.53 -22.41
CA LEU A 38 -11.87 10.58 -22.06
C LEU A 38 -11.71 10.35 -20.56
N GLN A 39 -12.14 11.29 -19.70
CA GLN A 39 -12.07 11.13 -18.24
C GLN A 39 -13.17 10.19 -17.70
N SER A 40 -14.33 10.12 -18.36
CA SER A 40 -15.46 9.28 -17.91
C SER A 40 -15.20 7.77 -18.04
N SER A 41 -14.56 7.32 -19.14
CA SER A 41 -14.25 5.90 -19.34
C SER A 41 -13.21 5.38 -18.32
N THR A 42 -12.23 6.21 -17.96
CA THR A 42 -11.16 5.81 -17.03
C THR A 42 -11.65 5.61 -15.59
N LEU A 43 -12.66 6.37 -15.14
CA LEU A 43 -13.23 6.20 -13.80
C LEU A 43 -14.00 4.88 -13.67
N GLY A 44 -14.88 4.57 -14.63
CA GLY A 44 -15.61 3.31 -14.64
C GLY A 44 -14.67 2.10 -14.71
N ASP A 45 -13.62 2.19 -15.52
CA ASP A 45 -12.63 1.12 -15.65
C ASP A 45 -11.81 0.90 -14.36
N ARG A 46 -11.50 1.96 -13.61
CA ARG A 46 -10.83 1.86 -12.30
C ARG A 46 -11.74 1.23 -11.25
N VAL A 47 -13.01 1.63 -11.20
CA VAL A 47 -14.00 1.02 -10.30
C VAL A 47 -14.16 -0.47 -10.61
N ALA A 48 -14.23 -0.84 -11.89
CA ALA A 48 -14.29 -2.24 -12.30
C ALA A 48 -13.04 -3.03 -11.89
N ALA A 49 -11.84 -2.46 -12.04
CA ALA A 49 -10.61 -3.10 -11.63
C ALA A 49 -10.50 -3.25 -10.10
N GLU A 50 -10.92 -2.25 -9.33
CA GLU A 50 -11.01 -2.34 -7.86
C GLU A 50 -12.05 -3.37 -7.41
N ALA A 51 -13.20 -3.45 -8.09
CA ALA A 51 -14.21 -4.47 -7.80
C ALA A 51 -13.69 -5.89 -8.08
N ALA A 52 -12.94 -6.08 -9.17
CA ALA A 52 -12.27 -7.34 -9.46
C ALA A 52 -11.23 -7.70 -8.38
N ALA A 53 -10.43 -6.71 -7.92
CA ALA A 53 -9.49 -6.92 -6.83
C ALA A 53 -10.19 -7.31 -5.51
N ARG A 54 -11.32 -6.67 -5.17
CA ARG A 54 -12.16 -7.05 -4.00
C ARG A 54 -12.72 -8.47 -4.13
N ALA A 55 -13.11 -8.90 -5.33
CA ALA A 55 -13.51 -10.30 -5.55
C ALA A 55 -12.33 -11.25 -5.26
N GLY A 56 -11.11 -10.87 -5.65
CA GLY A 56 -9.88 -11.58 -5.30
C GLY A 56 -9.65 -11.71 -3.79
N ILE A 57 -9.97 -10.68 -2.99
CA ILE A 57 -9.89 -10.74 -1.52
C ILE A 57 -10.83 -11.82 -0.98
N ASN A 58 -12.09 -11.82 -1.41
CA ASN A 58 -13.07 -12.83 -0.98
C ASN A 58 -12.65 -14.24 -1.41
N TYR A 59 -12.12 -14.38 -2.62
CA TYR A 59 -11.60 -15.65 -3.10
C TYR A 59 -10.40 -16.13 -2.27
N ALA A 60 -9.46 -15.25 -1.95
CA ALA A 60 -8.32 -15.53 -1.09
C ALA A 60 -8.76 -16.07 0.28
N VAL A 61 -9.73 -15.40 0.92
CA VAL A 61 -10.33 -15.83 2.19
C VAL A 61 -10.93 -17.23 2.09
N ALA A 62 -11.70 -17.50 1.03
CA ALA A 62 -12.29 -18.84 0.81
C ALA A 62 -11.22 -19.92 0.59
N ARG A 63 -10.12 -19.59 -0.11
CA ARG A 63 -9.00 -20.51 -0.36
C ARG A 63 -8.16 -20.80 0.90
N MET A 64 -8.28 -19.99 1.94
CA MET A 64 -7.62 -20.22 3.24
C MET A 64 -8.43 -21.14 4.17
N ASP A 65 -9.60 -21.65 3.76
CA ASP A 65 -10.40 -22.56 4.57
C ASP A 65 -9.65 -23.87 4.87
N ALA A 66 -9.55 -24.23 6.16
CA ALA A 66 -8.91 -25.45 6.62
C ALA A 66 -9.54 -26.73 6.04
N ARG A 67 -10.83 -26.69 5.70
CA ARG A 67 -11.57 -27.82 5.10
C ARG A 67 -11.06 -28.20 3.71
N LEU A 68 -10.32 -27.31 3.04
CA LEU A 68 -9.71 -27.58 1.73
C LEU A 68 -8.46 -28.49 1.80
N GLY A 69 -7.95 -28.78 3.00
CA GLY A 69 -6.80 -29.65 3.19
C GLY A 69 -5.59 -29.21 2.35
N ALA A 70 -5.06 -30.11 1.52
CA ALA A 70 -3.90 -29.83 0.66
C ALA A 70 -4.16 -28.77 -0.44
N GLN A 71 -5.42 -28.47 -0.77
CA GLN A 71 -5.74 -27.43 -1.76
C GLN A 71 -5.79 -26.02 -1.15
N ARG A 72 -5.71 -25.92 0.17
CA ARG A 72 -5.71 -24.66 0.91
C ARG A 72 -4.51 -23.80 0.51
N TRP A 73 -4.73 -22.50 0.39
CA TRP A 73 -3.67 -21.52 0.23
C TRP A 73 -3.05 -21.18 1.58
N LEU A 74 -1.72 -21.14 1.61
CA LEU A 74 -0.96 -20.79 2.80
C LEU A 74 -0.60 -19.28 2.76
N PRO A 75 -0.53 -18.60 3.90
CA PRO A 75 -0.12 -17.20 4.00
C PRO A 75 1.42 -17.05 3.89
N ASP A 76 2.00 -17.63 2.84
CA ASP A 76 3.45 -17.79 2.60
C ASP A 76 4.08 -16.66 1.77
N GLY A 77 3.30 -15.63 1.43
CA GLY A 77 3.73 -14.51 0.59
C GLY A 77 3.89 -14.85 -0.90
N GLN A 78 3.58 -16.07 -1.33
CA GLN A 78 3.72 -16.47 -2.73
C GLN A 78 2.59 -15.85 -3.58
N PRO A 79 2.92 -15.22 -4.73
CA PRO A 79 1.90 -14.67 -5.63
C PRO A 79 1.13 -15.79 -6.32
N ARG A 80 -0.20 -15.72 -6.24
CA ARG A 80 -1.12 -16.66 -6.86
C ARG A 80 -1.95 -15.95 -7.92
N LYS A 81 -1.98 -16.52 -9.12
CA LYS A 81 -2.77 -15.97 -10.23
C LYS A 81 -4.18 -16.55 -10.25
N TRP A 82 -5.16 -15.71 -10.54
CA TRP A 82 -6.54 -16.12 -10.73
C TRP A 82 -7.23 -15.22 -11.76
N ASP A 83 -7.82 -15.84 -12.78
CA ASP A 83 -8.60 -15.11 -13.78
C ASP A 83 -10.04 -14.90 -13.30
N TYR A 84 -10.49 -13.65 -13.30
CA TYR A 84 -11.84 -13.28 -12.91
C TYR A 84 -12.40 -12.19 -13.80
N ASP A 85 -13.53 -12.46 -14.46
CA ASP A 85 -14.20 -11.52 -15.37
C ASP A 85 -13.24 -10.95 -16.44
N GLY A 86 -12.24 -11.69 -16.92
CA GLY A 86 -11.23 -11.16 -17.86
C GLY A 86 -10.23 -10.16 -17.26
N TYR A 87 -10.12 -10.08 -15.93
CA TYR A 87 -8.95 -9.55 -15.23
C TYR A 87 -8.04 -10.71 -14.81
N GLU A 88 -6.74 -10.59 -15.04
CA GLU A 88 -5.73 -11.44 -14.39
C GLU A 88 -5.47 -10.84 -13.00
N LEU A 89 -5.85 -11.56 -11.95
CA LEU A 89 -5.62 -11.17 -10.57
C LEU A 89 -4.33 -11.80 -10.05
N THR A 90 -3.47 -11.00 -9.43
CA THR A 90 -2.34 -11.47 -8.62
C THR A 90 -2.69 -11.27 -7.16
N ILE A 91 -2.82 -12.37 -6.43
CA ILE A 91 -3.21 -12.42 -5.02
C ILE A 91 -1.99 -12.83 -4.20
N VAL A 92 -1.63 -12.03 -3.21
CA VAL A 92 -0.58 -12.33 -2.24
C VAL A 92 -1.18 -12.35 -0.85
N ILE A 93 -0.91 -13.40 -0.09
CA ILE A 93 -1.38 -13.57 1.28
C ILE A 93 -0.15 -13.69 2.17
N ARG A 94 -0.02 -12.83 3.18
CA ARG A 94 1.03 -12.88 4.19
C ARG A 94 0.42 -12.98 5.58
N ASP A 95 1.10 -13.70 6.44
CA ASP A 95 0.76 -13.75 7.85
C ASP A 95 1.43 -12.58 8.58
N GLU A 96 0.68 -11.81 9.34
CA GLU A 96 1.22 -10.68 10.10
C GLU A 96 2.19 -11.14 11.20
N TRP A 97 2.07 -12.37 11.72
CA TRP A 97 3.04 -12.92 12.66
C TRP A 97 4.37 -13.29 11.99
N GLY A 98 4.38 -13.46 10.67
CA GLY A 98 5.59 -13.66 9.88
C GLY A 98 6.33 -12.36 9.56
N LYS A 99 5.81 -11.20 9.94
CA LYS A 99 6.39 -9.87 9.64
C LYS A 99 7.05 -9.23 10.86
N PHE A 100 7.96 -8.29 10.61
CA PHE A 100 8.61 -7.49 11.66
C PHE A 100 7.68 -6.39 12.18
N ASP A 101 7.43 -6.41 13.49
CA ASP A 101 6.59 -5.40 14.13
C ASP A 101 7.36 -4.11 14.45
N LEU A 102 6.92 -2.99 13.89
CA LEU A 102 7.56 -1.69 14.13
C LEU A 102 7.45 -1.22 15.58
N ASN A 103 6.46 -1.67 16.34
CA ASN A 103 6.25 -1.28 17.72
C ASN A 103 7.00 -2.16 18.72
N ALA A 104 7.11 -3.47 18.44
CA ALA A 104 7.64 -4.44 19.40
C ALA A 104 8.90 -5.19 18.92
N GLY A 105 9.20 -5.17 17.62
CA GLY A 105 10.22 -6.00 16.99
C GLY A 105 11.64 -5.74 17.45
N ASP A 106 12.44 -6.81 17.56
CA ASP A 106 13.86 -6.77 17.92
C ASP A 106 14.69 -6.02 16.85
N PRO A 107 15.39 -4.93 17.21
CA PRO A 107 16.20 -4.15 16.27
C PRO A 107 17.20 -4.96 15.43
N ASP A 108 17.69 -6.10 15.94
CA ASP A 108 18.63 -6.95 15.22
C ASP A 108 18.00 -7.57 13.96
N VAL A 109 16.71 -7.87 13.99
CA VAL A 109 15.97 -8.42 12.83
C VAL A 109 15.77 -7.34 11.76
N LEU A 110 15.40 -6.12 12.17
CA LEU A 110 15.27 -5.00 11.23
C LEU A 110 16.61 -4.64 10.60
N ARG A 111 17.69 -4.67 11.39
CA ARG A 111 19.05 -4.50 10.86
C ARG A 111 19.39 -5.56 9.82
N ALA A 112 19.09 -6.83 10.08
CA ALA A 112 19.31 -7.90 9.12
C ALA A 112 18.50 -7.72 7.83
N LEU A 113 17.24 -7.25 7.91
CA LEU A 113 16.44 -6.93 6.72
C LEU A 113 17.06 -5.81 5.88
N MET A 114 17.54 -4.75 6.52
CA MET A 114 18.20 -3.62 5.82
C MET A 114 19.56 -4.02 5.24
N GLN A 115 20.28 -4.95 5.86
CA GLN A 115 21.51 -5.52 5.30
C GLN A 115 21.24 -6.30 4.02
N LEU A 116 20.11 -7.01 3.92
CA LEU A 116 19.71 -7.69 2.68
C LEU A 116 19.38 -6.70 1.54
N ASP A 117 19.11 -5.43 1.87
CA ASP A 117 18.90 -4.33 0.91
C ASP A 117 20.19 -3.55 0.61
N ASP A 118 21.36 -4.04 1.06
CA ASP A 118 22.66 -3.38 0.94
C ASP A 118 22.68 -1.94 1.49
N MET A 119 21.87 -1.66 2.52
CA MET A 119 21.82 -0.35 3.15
C MET A 119 23.14 -0.05 3.89
N PRO A 120 23.71 1.17 3.78
CA PRO A 120 24.92 1.56 4.49
C PRO A 120 24.78 1.42 6.02
N PRO A 121 25.84 1.00 6.75
CA PRO A 121 25.82 0.85 8.21
C PRO A 121 25.38 2.10 8.98
N ASP A 122 25.78 3.28 8.51
CA ASP A 122 25.43 4.56 9.16
C ASP A 122 23.95 4.88 9.01
N GLU A 123 23.37 4.61 7.84
CA GLU A 123 21.92 4.77 7.58
C GLU A 123 21.11 3.77 8.38
N MET A 124 21.52 2.50 8.40
CA MET A 124 20.89 1.47 9.24
C MET A 124 20.87 1.88 10.72
N SER A 125 21.99 2.42 11.22
CA SER A 125 22.09 2.86 12.61
C SER A 125 21.14 4.02 12.91
N ALA A 126 21.05 5.00 11.98
CA ALA A 126 20.11 6.11 12.09
C ALA A 126 18.64 5.66 12.10
N VAL A 127 18.28 4.66 11.28
CA VAL A 127 16.93 4.08 11.25
C VAL A 127 16.61 3.38 12.57
N ILE A 128 17.52 2.54 13.09
CA ILE A 128 17.31 1.83 14.35
C ILE A 128 17.18 2.81 15.53
N GLU A 129 18.06 3.80 15.62
CA GLU A 129 18.02 4.82 16.67
C GLU A 129 16.72 5.63 16.59
N GLY A 130 16.38 6.12 15.39
CA GLY A 130 15.17 6.89 15.15
C GLY A 130 13.90 6.10 15.51
N LEU A 131 13.82 4.82 15.13
CA LEU A 131 12.70 3.95 15.51
C LEU A 131 12.62 3.78 17.04
N GLY A 132 13.76 3.62 17.72
CA GLY A 132 13.82 3.56 19.18
C GLY A 132 13.27 4.82 19.84
N VAL A 133 13.63 6.00 19.34
CA VAL A 133 13.11 7.26 19.84
C VAL A 133 11.60 7.40 19.59
N MET A 134 11.11 7.00 18.41
CA MET A 134 9.67 6.98 18.13
C MET A 134 8.89 6.04 19.08
N ARG A 135 9.44 4.86 19.39
CA ARG A 135 8.83 3.90 20.33
C ARG A 135 8.72 4.49 21.74
N THR A 136 9.81 5.07 22.25
CA THR A 136 9.81 5.76 23.56
C THR A 136 8.84 6.94 23.54
N ALA A 137 8.89 7.73 22.47
CA ALA A 137 7.90 8.72 22.01
C ALA A 137 6.45 8.35 22.36
N ARG A 138 6.05 7.20 21.80
CA ARG A 138 4.72 6.63 21.89
C ARG A 138 4.38 6.16 23.30
N LEU A 139 5.30 5.44 23.96
CA LEU A 139 5.10 4.89 25.30
C LEU A 139 4.88 6.01 26.34
N SER A 140 5.72 7.05 26.34
CA SER A 140 5.57 8.17 27.26
C SER A 140 4.21 8.86 27.15
N ARG A 141 3.69 9.02 25.92
CA ARG A 141 2.33 9.59 25.73
C ARG A 141 1.22 8.64 26.17
N GLN A 142 1.38 7.33 25.97
CA GLN A 142 0.41 6.35 26.45
C GLN A 142 0.30 6.36 27.98
N GLU A 143 1.40 6.67 28.68
CA GLU A 143 1.47 6.80 30.14
C GLU A 143 1.10 8.21 30.65
N GLY A 144 0.74 9.14 29.77
CA GLY A 144 0.35 10.51 30.14
C GLY A 144 1.52 11.42 30.55
N MET A 145 2.77 11.03 30.26
CA MET A 145 3.96 11.86 30.46
C MET A 145 4.09 12.87 29.31
N ASN A 146 3.71 14.12 29.56
CA ASN A 146 3.63 15.20 28.58
C ASN A 146 5.00 15.81 28.14
N ASP A 147 6.13 15.19 28.51
CA ASP A 147 7.50 15.68 28.20
C ASP A 147 8.15 14.98 26.99
N ALA A 148 7.39 14.17 26.25
CA ALA A 148 7.81 13.76 24.91
C ALA A 148 7.78 15.01 24.03
N GLY A 149 8.95 15.64 23.79
CA GLY A 149 9.10 16.80 22.92
C GLY A 149 8.50 16.61 21.52
N ASP A 150 8.72 17.58 20.63
CA ASP A 150 8.07 17.75 19.30
C ASP A 150 8.27 16.61 18.27
N MET A 151 8.75 15.44 18.71
CA MET A 151 8.86 14.21 17.92
C MET A 151 7.49 13.72 17.43
N PRO A 152 7.40 13.23 16.18
CA PRO A 152 6.16 12.74 15.60
C PRO A 152 5.46 11.66 16.44
N THR A 153 4.13 11.70 16.42
CA THR A 153 3.26 11.00 17.38
C THR A 153 2.83 9.60 16.97
N HIS A 154 3.23 9.14 15.78
CA HIS A 154 2.53 8.04 15.12
C HIS A 154 3.45 6.87 14.80
N LEU A 155 3.37 5.80 15.58
CA LEU A 155 3.54 4.45 15.04
C LEU A 155 2.16 3.79 14.95
N PHE A 156 1.38 4.24 13.96
CA PHE A 156 0.09 3.62 13.63
C PHE A 156 0.10 3.01 12.22
N THR A 157 1.16 3.23 11.42
CA THR A 157 1.28 2.71 10.06
C THR A 157 2.73 2.39 9.71
N VAL A 158 2.92 1.50 8.73
CA VAL A 158 4.24 1.20 8.16
C VAL A 158 4.87 2.44 7.48
N ALA A 159 4.03 3.31 6.91
CA ALA A 159 4.47 4.53 6.24
C ALA A 159 5.19 5.52 7.17
N SER A 160 5.00 5.42 8.49
CA SER A 160 5.70 6.27 9.46
C SER A 160 7.23 6.17 9.37
N LEU A 161 7.79 5.05 8.86
CA LEU A 161 9.23 4.92 8.66
C LEU A 161 9.82 5.97 7.70
N SER A 162 9.03 6.54 6.78
CA SER A 162 9.48 7.60 5.88
C SER A 162 9.94 8.89 6.59
N GLN A 163 9.60 9.05 7.87
CA GLN A 163 10.03 10.19 8.69
C GLN A 163 11.46 10.03 9.21
N LEU A 164 12.01 8.81 9.17
CA LEU A 164 13.34 8.51 9.65
C LEU A 164 14.40 8.89 8.60
N ARG A 165 15.51 9.46 9.07
CA ARG A 165 16.68 9.70 8.22
C ARG A 165 17.20 8.36 7.68
N GLY A 166 17.48 8.32 6.38
CA GLY A 166 17.96 7.12 5.69
C GLY A 166 16.85 6.25 5.10
N VAL A 167 15.58 6.56 5.34
CA VAL A 167 14.46 5.84 4.70
C VAL A 167 13.99 6.61 3.47
N SER A 168 14.50 6.22 2.30
CA SER A 168 13.97 6.71 1.02
C SER A 168 12.64 6.03 0.67
N PRO A 169 11.82 6.59 -0.24
CA PRO A 169 10.61 5.94 -0.74
C PRO A 169 10.88 4.55 -1.32
N GLU A 170 12.03 4.36 -1.99
CA GLU A 170 12.43 3.09 -2.59
C GLU A 170 12.79 2.04 -1.53
N ILE A 171 13.48 2.45 -0.47
CA ILE A 171 13.80 1.60 0.68
C ILE A 171 12.50 1.21 1.39
N LEU A 172 11.62 2.18 1.65
CA LEU A 172 10.33 1.92 2.28
C LEU A 172 9.50 0.95 1.44
N ALA A 173 9.46 1.11 0.12
CA ALA A 173 8.75 0.20 -0.77
C ALA A 173 9.31 -1.24 -0.73
N ARG A 174 10.63 -1.39 -0.57
CA ARG A 174 11.27 -2.71 -0.42
C ARG A 174 11.01 -3.32 0.95
N LEU A 175 11.02 -2.53 2.02
CA LEU A 175 10.82 -3.04 3.38
C LEU A 175 9.34 -3.27 3.70
N ALA A 176 8.43 -2.45 3.19
CA ALA A 176 7.01 -2.45 3.58
C ALA A 176 6.32 -3.83 3.58
N PRO A 177 6.56 -4.74 2.60
CA PRO A 177 5.96 -6.08 2.62
C PRO A 177 6.34 -6.93 3.85
N GLU A 178 7.50 -6.65 4.44
CA GLU A 178 8.10 -7.37 5.58
C GLU A 178 7.73 -6.76 6.94
N LEU A 179 7.02 -5.62 6.94
CA LEU A 179 6.76 -4.82 8.13
C LEU A 179 5.29 -4.85 8.52
N THR A 180 5.03 -4.75 9.82
CA THR A 180 3.69 -4.66 10.40
C THR A 180 3.67 -3.73 11.61
N VAL A 181 2.47 -3.30 11.99
CA VAL A 181 2.19 -2.63 13.28
C VAL A 181 1.16 -3.43 14.11
N TYR A 182 0.75 -4.61 13.64
CA TYR A 182 -0.41 -5.35 14.14
C TYR A 182 -0.06 -6.61 14.93
N SER A 183 1.15 -7.17 14.79
CA SER A 183 1.45 -8.48 15.37
C SER A 183 1.69 -8.42 16.87
N GLY A 184 2.26 -7.32 17.37
CA GLY A 184 2.63 -7.13 18.78
C GLY A 184 3.80 -8.02 19.23
N ARG A 185 4.49 -8.67 18.29
CA ARG A 185 5.54 -9.67 18.58
C ARG A 185 6.92 -9.04 18.54
N SER A 186 7.80 -9.49 19.43
CA SER A 186 9.21 -9.09 19.40
C SER A 186 10.00 -9.79 18.30
N LEU A 187 9.64 -11.04 17.99
CA LEU A 187 10.23 -11.80 16.89
C LEU A 187 9.13 -12.31 15.94
N PRO A 188 9.33 -12.16 14.61
CA PRO A 188 8.51 -12.84 13.62
C PRO A 188 8.58 -14.36 13.79
N ASP A 189 7.47 -15.04 13.49
CA ASP A 189 7.39 -16.50 13.51
C ASP A 189 8.06 -17.08 12.26
N MET A 190 9.11 -17.87 12.45
CA MET A 190 9.89 -18.46 11.36
C MET A 190 9.07 -19.38 10.44
N GLY A 191 8.04 -20.05 10.98
CA GLY A 191 7.16 -20.92 10.21
C GLY A 191 6.19 -20.15 9.32
N LEU A 192 5.87 -18.90 9.66
CA LEU A 192 4.93 -18.04 8.95
C LEU A 192 5.63 -16.94 8.13
N ALA A 193 6.91 -16.70 8.40
CA ALA A 193 7.76 -15.76 7.69
C ALA A 193 7.97 -16.17 6.22
N ASP A 194 7.93 -15.20 5.33
CA ASP A 194 8.26 -15.43 3.93
C ASP A 194 9.77 -15.72 3.75
N ALA A 195 10.18 -15.97 2.51
CA ALA A 195 11.57 -16.34 2.23
C ALA A 195 12.59 -15.28 2.66
N ARG A 196 12.22 -14.00 2.54
CA ARG A 196 13.12 -12.88 2.82
C ARG A 196 13.22 -12.65 4.32
N MET A 197 12.11 -12.61 5.04
CA MET A 197 12.13 -12.55 6.50
C MET A 197 12.87 -13.74 7.12
N ARG A 198 12.67 -14.96 6.60
CA ARG A 198 13.41 -16.15 7.07
C ARG A 198 14.92 -15.97 6.94
N THR A 199 15.37 -15.38 5.83
CA THR A 199 16.79 -15.08 5.61
C THR A 199 17.30 -14.07 6.63
N ALA A 200 16.55 -13.01 6.93
CA ALA A 200 16.91 -12.01 7.93
C ALA A 200 16.92 -12.59 9.36
N LEU A 201 15.96 -13.45 9.72
CA LEU A 201 15.93 -14.15 11.00
C LEU A 201 17.15 -15.06 11.20
N MET A 202 17.58 -15.77 10.14
CA MET A 202 18.79 -16.58 10.19
C MET A 202 20.04 -15.70 10.34
N ALA A 203 20.15 -14.61 9.57
CA ALA A 203 21.29 -13.70 9.62
C ALA A 203 21.43 -12.98 10.97
N SER A 204 20.32 -12.62 11.62
CA SER A 204 20.31 -12.00 12.95
C SER A 204 20.62 -12.99 14.09
N GLY A 205 20.62 -14.30 13.83
CA GLY A 205 20.76 -15.32 14.87
C GLY A 205 19.53 -15.43 15.80
N LYS A 206 18.41 -14.79 15.47
CA LYS A 206 17.16 -14.75 16.25
C LYS A 206 16.09 -15.70 15.71
N ALA A 207 16.49 -16.67 14.89
CA ALA A 207 15.59 -17.71 14.38
C ALA A 207 15.09 -18.59 15.53
N VAL A 208 13.92 -18.27 16.08
CA VAL A 208 13.26 -19.04 17.13
C VAL A 208 12.09 -19.81 16.52
N GLY A 209 12.12 -21.13 16.65
CA GLY A 209 11.10 -22.05 16.16
C GLY A 209 11.61 -22.91 14.99
N THR A 210 11.37 -24.21 15.07
CA THR A 210 11.43 -25.07 13.87
C THR A 210 10.28 -24.65 12.97
N PRO A 211 10.43 -24.58 11.64
CA PRO A 211 9.29 -24.43 10.74
C PRO A 211 8.40 -25.68 10.85
N VAL A 212 7.57 -25.72 11.88
CA VAL A 212 6.45 -26.65 11.98
C VAL A 212 5.51 -26.21 10.87
N GLY A 213 5.23 -27.13 9.94
CA GLY A 213 4.48 -26.83 8.72
C GLY A 213 3.28 -25.93 9.00
N ILE A 214 3.06 -24.96 8.11
CA ILE A 214 2.10 -23.85 8.18
C ILE A 214 0.69 -24.39 8.45
N ALA A 215 0.39 -24.77 9.69
CA ALA A 215 -0.75 -25.63 9.96
C ALA A 215 -2.06 -24.83 9.98
N THR A 216 -2.00 -23.56 10.39
CA THR A 216 -3.25 -22.78 10.53
C THR A 216 -3.12 -21.29 10.19
N GLY A 217 -1.92 -20.73 10.11
CA GLY A 217 -1.71 -19.28 10.14
C GLY A 217 -2.08 -18.71 11.52
N SER A 218 -1.72 -17.46 11.80
CA SER A 218 -2.00 -16.79 13.07
C SER A 218 -3.45 -16.38 13.23
N GLY A 219 -4.23 -16.42 12.15
CA GLY A 219 -5.54 -15.77 12.08
C GLY A 219 -5.45 -14.27 11.82
N LEU A 220 -4.26 -13.69 11.58
CA LEU A 220 -4.08 -12.29 11.24
C LEU A 220 -3.32 -12.18 9.91
N TYR A 221 -3.99 -11.69 8.87
CA TYR A 221 -3.50 -11.78 7.49
C TYR A 221 -3.53 -10.43 6.79
N ASP A 222 -2.48 -10.17 6.01
CA ASP A 222 -2.44 -9.16 4.96
C ASP A 222 -2.70 -9.83 3.62
N ILE A 223 -3.73 -9.38 2.93
CA ILE A 223 -4.08 -9.84 1.58
C ILE A 223 -3.98 -8.65 0.64
N ASP A 224 -3.11 -8.77 -0.35
CA ASP A 224 -2.91 -7.78 -1.40
C ASP A 224 -3.31 -8.39 -2.74
N VAL A 225 -4.17 -7.68 -3.46
CA VAL A 225 -4.70 -8.12 -4.74
C VAL A 225 -4.51 -7.02 -5.77
N THR A 226 -3.81 -7.36 -6.85
CA THR A 226 -3.68 -6.52 -8.04
C THR A 226 -4.46 -7.14 -9.19
N ALA A 227 -5.31 -6.35 -9.84
CA ALA A 227 -6.12 -6.71 -10.99
C ALA A 227 -5.60 -6.00 -12.25
N ILE A 228 -5.26 -6.77 -13.29
CA ILE A 228 -4.75 -6.25 -14.55
C ILE A 228 -5.61 -6.77 -15.70
N ARG A 229 -5.98 -5.87 -16.62
CA ARG A 229 -6.63 -6.22 -17.89
C ARG A 229 -5.95 -5.44 -19.02
N PRO A 230 -5.58 -6.08 -20.16
CA PRO A 230 -4.96 -5.39 -21.28
C PRO A 230 -5.79 -4.19 -21.76
N GLY A 231 -5.14 -3.05 -21.95
CA GLY A 231 -5.78 -1.81 -22.41
C GLY A 231 -6.65 -1.08 -21.38
N LYS A 232 -6.64 -1.52 -20.11
CA LYS A 232 -7.40 -0.92 -19.00
C LYS A 232 -6.48 -0.55 -17.83
N PRO A 233 -6.82 0.47 -17.02
CA PRO A 233 -6.07 0.79 -15.81
C PRO A 233 -6.08 -0.39 -14.81
N PRO A 234 -4.98 -0.64 -14.09
CA PRO A 234 -4.94 -1.66 -13.06
C PRO A 234 -5.72 -1.23 -11.82
N GLY A 235 -6.21 -2.20 -11.07
CA GLY A 235 -6.81 -2.02 -9.74
C GLY A 235 -5.93 -2.70 -8.70
N ARG A 236 -5.79 -2.11 -7.51
CA ARG A 236 -5.14 -2.78 -6.37
C ARG A 236 -5.92 -2.53 -5.12
N VAL A 237 -6.15 -3.57 -4.34
CA VAL A 237 -6.82 -3.52 -3.04
C VAL A 237 -6.02 -4.37 -2.07
N TRP A 238 -5.73 -3.82 -0.90
CA TRP A 238 -5.10 -4.55 0.18
C TRP A 238 -5.92 -4.43 1.45
N VAL A 239 -5.85 -5.45 2.29
CA VAL A 239 -6.59 -5.54 3.54
C VAL A 239 -5.75 -6.24 4.59
N VAL A 240 -5.84 -5.75 5.82
CA VAL A 240 -5.41 -6.50 7.00
C VAL A 240 -6.67 -6.97 7.72
N LEU A 241 -6.83 -8.28 7.85
CA LEU A 241 -7.99 -8.89 8.47
C LEU A 241 -7.58 -9.88 9.55
N GLN A 242 -8.45 -10.03 10.55
CA GLN A 242 -8.34 -11.01 11.60
C GLN A 242 -9.46 -12.04 11.45
N GLN A 243 -9.10 -13.31 11.26
CA GLN A 243 -9.99 -14.46 11.30
C GLN A 243 -10.05 -15.03 12.72
N MET A 244 -11.25 -15.11 13.26
CA MET A 244 -11.53 -15.73 14.55
C MET A 244 -12.40 -16.97 14.32
N PRO A 245 -11.94 -18.17 14.70
CA PRO A 245 -12.78 -19.35 14.64
C PRO A 245 -13.95 -19.18 15.62
N ARG A 246 -15.17 -19.40 15.14
CA ARG A 246 -16.38 -19.40 15.97
C ARG A 246 -16.60 -20.80 16.55
N TYR A 247 -17.27 -20.84 17.69
CA TYR A 247 -17.59 -22.08 18.40
C TYR A 247 -18.51 -23.03 17.60
N ASP A 248 -19.25 -22.50 16.63
CA ASP A 248 -20.14 -23.24 15.71
C ASP A 248 -19.43 -23.79 14.47
N GLY A 249 -18.09 -23.64 14.39
CA GLY A 249 -17.30 -24.03 13.23
C GLY A 249 -17.32 -23.01 12.09
N GLY A 250 -17.97 -21.86 12.27
CA GLY A 250 -17.86 -20.71 11.38
C GLY A 250 -16.56 -19.94 11.55
N ILE A 251 -16.29 -19.01 10.64
CA ILE A 251 -15.17 -18.06 10.74
C ILE A 251 -15.75 -16.66 10.81
N GLU A 252 -15.41 -15.92 11.86
CA GLU A 252 -15.67 -14.49 11.96
C GLU A 252 -14.48 -13.71 11.40
N ILE A 253 -14.75 -12.68 10.60
CA ILE A 253 -13.72 -11.86 9.98
C ILE A 253 -13.87 -10.43 10.47
N LYS A 254 -12.82 -9.92 11.09
CA LYS A 254 -12.70 -8.53 11.51
C LYS A 254 -11.71 -7.80 10.62
N TRP A 255 -12.14 -6.73 9.98
CA TRP A 255 -11.28 -5.86 9.18
C TRP A 255 -10.52 -4.89 10.11
N LEU A 256 -9.20 -4.87 10.01
CA LEU A 256 -8.35 -3.99 10.83
C LEU A 256 -7.84 -2.79 10.03
N ALA A 257 -7.52 -3.00 8.76
CA ALA A 257 -7.18 -1.94 7.83
C ALA A 257 -7.52 -2.35 6.39
N TRP A 258 -7.75 -1.36 5.54
CA TRP A 258 -7.94 -1.57 4.11
C TRP A 258 -7.47 -0.34 3.34
N GLY A 259 -7.05 -0.56 2.11
CA GLY A 259 -6.70 0.51 1.19
C GLY A 259 -6.88 0.08 -0.26
N HIS A 260 -6.78 1.07 -1.14
CA HIS A 260 -6.85 0.90 -2.58
C HIS A 260 -5.78 1.75 -3.28
N GLY A 261 -5.28 1.29 -4.42
CA GLY A 261 -4.36 2.08 -5.26
C GLY A 261 -2.86 1.81 -5.10
N VAL A 262 -2.07 2.63 -5.80
CA VAL A 262 -0.68 2.37 -6.22
C VAL A 262 0.32 2.83 -5.17
N TRP A 263 1.29 1.98 -4.80
CA TRP A 263 2.58 2.48 -4.34
C TRP A 263 3.33 2.95 -5.60
N GLN A 264 3.37 4.26 -5.85
CA GLN A 264 4.33 4.85 -6.78
C GLN A 264 5.62 5.16 -6.02
#